data_AF-A0A7X5J990-F1
#
_entry.id   AF-A0A7X5J990-F1
#
_cell.length_a   1.000
_cell.length_b   1.000
_cell.length_c   1.000
_cell.angle_alpha   90.00
_cell.angle_beta   90.00
_cell.angle_gamma   90.00
#
_symmetry.space_group_name_H-M   'P 1'
#
loop_
_entity.id
_entity.type
_entity.pdbx_description
1 polymer ?
#
loop_
_entity_poly.entity_id
_entity_poly.type
_entity_poly.pdbx_seq_one_letter_code
_entity_poly.pdbx_strand_id
1 'polypeptide(L)'
;MADAGTFDFASLARPVALELYGEPNARLSSATELRFGSNGSLKVAVAGDAAGTFSDFEAGDSGGLLALVARKIGGGERAALDWLRQRFGQGEAPRRDAGRIVAVYPYQDEDGRTLFEVVRKEPKTFLQRRSASDYSVKGVRVVPYRLPHLIEPLALKRPIFIVEGEKDADRLAALGAPATCNAGGAGKWRDEHSAFFTGADVIIIPDNDRAGEDHADKVARSLKGIAARVRILRLMSLDRKGDVSDWLDAGGRIEQLYELAEAAPDWRPASKLPLTWLGDEDRVPPRRWLVKGLLGKNELSIIHAPSGGGKSFFALDLSARIAAGLDWFDHQVTPCPVLYVAAEGAGGFRLRMKAWRQKHPDAEGAPFVMLSRSVDLLDPRSDAVEVLADAIAEVKDATGEAVGLIVLDTLSRMMPGGVDSEPRDVKAFLENTERLRTETAAHVMIIHHSGKETDRGMRGSSMLRDYADTVIEIKGNDTDGPLRAVISKQKDGEDGTEYRFTLAQSTVGSDEDGDEITSCVVEAIGASAGAGSQKKPKLSDREEIARRCLADLLAGDAVTPVTGVAAASVTRAVTVEQWRDAVRNRLAIENDSTFRVTWKRIQDKLLRLSVVGIDRGLVWLALHQ
;
A
#
# COMPACT_ATOMS: atom_id res chain seq x y z
N MET A 1 13.12 27.85 8.59
CA MET A 1 14.56 28.17 8.46
C MET A 1 14.75 28.73 7.06
N ALA A 2 15.09 30.01 6.94
CA ALA A 2 15.23 30.67 5.65
C ALA A 2 16.56 30.26 4.99
N ASP A 3 16.50 30.02 3.69
CA ASP A 3 17.56 29.60 2.78
C ASP A 3 18.80 30.51 2.85
N ALA A 4 19.77 30.14 3.70
CA ALA A 4 21.03 30.84 3.93
C ALA A 4 22.18 30.29 3.05
N GLY A 5 21.87 29.51 2.01
CA GLY A 5 22.85 28.73 1.24
C GLY A 5 23.61 29.45 0.13
N THR A 6 23.69 30.79 0.11
CA THR A 6 24.20 31.53 -1.08
C THR A 6 25.28 32.58 -0.85
N PHE A 7 25.75 32.81 0.39
CA PHE A 7 26.82 33.77 0.65
C PHE A 7 27.98 33.16 1.43
N ASP A 8 29.19 33.33 0.91
CA ASP A 8 30.42 33.19 1.71
C ASP A 8 30.62 34.48 2.53
N PHE A 9 30.05 34.49 3.74
CA PHE A 9 30.10 35.64 4.64
C PHE A 9 31.52 35.98 5.11
N ALA A 10 32.46 35.02 5.10
CA ALA A 10 33.85 35.29 5.44
C ALA A 10 34.52 36.13 4.34
N SER A 11 34.31 35.77 3.07
CA SER A 11 34.83 36.54 1.93
C SER A 11 34.21 37.94 1.81
N LEU A 12 32.95 38.11 2.25
CA LEU A 12 32.21 39.36 2.17
C LEU A 12 32.48 40.32 3.34
N ALA A 13 33.11 39.87 4.42
CA ALA A 13 33.33 40.67 5.61
C ALA A 13 34.03 42.01 5.33
N ARG A 14 35.06 41.99 4.48
CA ARG A 14 35.83 43.18 4.10
C ARG A 14 35.03 44.19 3.26
N PRO A 15 34.47 43.80 2.08
CA PRO A 15 33.73 44.74 1.25
C PRO A 15 32.46 45.27 1.94
N VAL A 16 31.79 44.45 2.75
CA VAL A 16 30.60 44.88 3.51
C VAL A 16 30.96 45.90 4.59
N ALA A 17 32.03 45.68 5.35
CA ALA A 17 32.44 46.62 6.40
C ALA A 17 32.83 47.99 5.83
N LEU A 18 33.54 48.02 4.70
CA LEU A 18 33.92 49.25 4.01
C LEU A 18 32.70 50.01 3.46
N GLU A 19 31.71 49.31 2.92
CA GLU A 19 30.48 49.94 2.42
C GLU A 19 29.63 50.53 3.55
N LEU A 20 29.56 49.86 4.70
CA LEU A 20 28.75 50.31 5.84
C LEU A 20 29.41 51.43 6.66
N TYR A 21 30.74 51.43 6.76
CA TYR A 21 31.48 52.28 7.70
C TYR A 21 32.58 53.15 7.05
N GLY A 22 32.80 53.02 5.74
CA GLY A 22 33.77 53.81 4.98
C GLY A 22 35.22 53.36 5.20
N GLU A 23 36.15 54.32 5.16
CA GLU A 23 37.57 54.04 5.34
C GLU A 23 37.90 53.65 6.79
N PRO A 24 38.60 52.53 7.03
CA PRO A 24 38.97 52.08 8.36
C PRO A 24 40.13 52.90 8.91
N ASN A 25 40.34 52.85 10.22
CA ASN A 25 41.49 53.45 10.86
C ASN A 25 42.77 52.70 10.46
N ALA A 26 43.53 53.26 9.53
CA ALA A 26 44.72 52.62 8.96
C ALA A 26 45.81 52.28 9.99
N ARG A 27 45.89 53.02 11.11
CA ARG A 27 46.90 52.77 12.16
C ARG A 27 46.53 51.58 13.06
N LEU A 28 45.23 51.28 13.17
CA LEU A 28 44.71 50.26 14.09
C LEU A 28 44.18 49.01 13.37
N SER A 29 44.09 49.06 12.04
CA SER A 29 43.66 47.95 11.21
C SER A 29 44.85 47.11 10.74
N SER A 30 44.63 45.81 10.52
CA SER A 30 45.61 44.86 10.00
C SER A 30 45.09 44.17 8.74
N ALA A 31 45.89 43.26 8.17
CA ALA A 31 45.47 42.46 7.02
C ALA A 31 44.28 41.53 7.31
N THR A 32 44.08 41.15 8.58
CA THR A 32 43.02 40.21 9.00
C THR A 32 41.88 40.88 9.77
N GLU A 33 42.03 42.16 10.13
CA GLU A 33 41.10 42.88 11.00
C GLU A 33 40.96 44.35 10.61
N LEU A 34 39.73 44.83 10.42
CA LEU A 34 39.43 46.23 10.18
C LEU A 34 38.88 46.88 11.45
N ARG A 35 39.37 48.10 11.77
CA ARG A 35 38.91 48.89 12.91
C ARG A 35 38.32 50.22 12.47
N PHE A 36 37.15 50.55 13.00
CA PHE A 36 36.39 51.75 12.64
C PHE A 36 36.13 52.66 13.86
N GLY A 37 36.00 53.96 13.60
CA GLY A 37 35.89 55.01 14.62
C GLY A 37 37.25 55.59 15.04
N SER A 38 37.23 56.74 15.72
CA SER A 38 38.44 57.51 16.08
C SER A 38 39.44 56.71 16.94
N ASN A 39 38.92 55.80 17.78
CA ASN A 39 39.72 54.93 18.65
C ASN A 39 39.67 53.44 18.23
N GLY A 40 39.04 53.11 17.10
CA GLY A 40 38.92 51.72 16.63
C GLY A 40 38.03 50.83 17.51
N SER A 41 36.94 51.38 18.06
CA SER A 41 36.01 50.66 18.97
C SER A 41 35.22 49.56 18.27
N LEU A 42 34.90 49.73 16.98
CA LEU A 42 34.29 48.69 16.16
C LEU A 42 35.38 47.90 15.43
N LYS A 43 35.48 46.61 15.75
CA LYS A 43 36.36 45.63 15.14
C LYS A 43 35.55 44.71 14.22
N VAL A 44 36.03 44.49 12.99
CA VAL A 44 35.49 43.48 12.06
C VAL A 44 36.61 42.55 11.60
N ALA A 45 36.46 41.25 11.84
CA ALA A 45 37.40 40.25 11.38
C ALA A 45 37.15 39.89 9.91
N VAL A 46 38.16 40.10 9.06
CA VAL A 46 38.05 39.98 7.61
C VAL A 46 38.88 38.82 7.02
N ALA A 47 39.69 38.15 7.84
CA ALA A 47 40.38 36.90 7.48
C ALA A 47 40.73 36.08 8.74
N GLY A 48 41.03 34.79 8.56
CA GLY A 48 41.26 33.82 9.64
C GLY A 48 39.97 33.18 10.17
N ASP A 49 40.08 32.36 11.21
CA ASP A 49 38.96 31.53 11.72
C ASP A 49 37.76 32.35 12.23
N ALA A 50 37.97 33.62 12.55
CA ALA A 50 36.94 34.55 13.01
C ALA A 50 36.35 35.42 11.88
N ALA A 51 36.73 35.21 10.61
CA ALA A 51 36.26 36.01 9.49
C ALA A 51 34.72 36.03 9.39
N GLY A 52 34.15 37.21 9.18
CA GLY A 52 32.69 37.40 9.14
C GLY A 52 32.05 37.70 10.50
N THR A 53 32.85 38.01 11.53
CA THR A 53 32.38 38.44 12.84
C THR A 53 32.80 39.88 13.17
N PHE A 54 32.07 40.53 14.07
CA PHE A 54 32.40 41.85 14.59
C PHE A 54 32.31 41.91 16.11
N SER A 55 33.00 42.89 16.69
CA SER A 55 32.92 43.24 18.12
C SER A 55 33.00 44.74 18.27
N ASP A 56 32.08 45.32 19.03
CA ASP A 56 32.03 46.74 19.33
C ASP A 56 32.27 46.94 20.83
N PHE A 57 33.46 47.41 21.18
CA PHE A 57 33.90 47.56 22.57
C PHE A 57 33.27 48.77 23.27
N GLU A 58 32.63 49.66 22.53
CA GLU A 58 31.92 50.83 23.07
C GLU A 58 30.46 50.49 23.36
N ALA A 59 29.83 49.69 22.49
CA ALA A 59 28.45 49.22 22.67
C ALA A 59 28.34 47.91 23.49
N GLY A 60 29.45 47.19 23.69
CA GLY A 60 29.47 45.89 24.38
C GLY A 60 28.81 44.76 23.58
N ASP A 61 28.79 44.88 22.25
CA ASP A 61 28.04 43.99 21.35
C ASP A 61 28.97 43.21 20.41
N SER A 62 28.57 42.00 20.03
CA SER A 62 29.32 41.16 19.11
C SER A 62 28.41 40.19 18.37
N GLY A 63 28.77 39.83 17.14
CA GLY A 63 27.96 38.93 16.33
C GLY A 63 28.53 38.66 14.95
N GLY A 64 27.73 38.01 14.11
CA GLY A 64 28.07 37.74 12.71
C GLY A 64 27.79 38.91 11.77
N LEU A 65 28.23 38.80 10.52
CA LEU A 65 28.13 39.85 9.51
C LEU A 65 26.68 40.29 9.23
N LEU A 66 25.70 39.38 9.27
CA LEU A 66 24.28 39.73 9.10
C LEU A 66 23.76 40.62 10.22
N ALA A 67 24.18 40.38 11.47
CA ALA A 67 23.83 41.22 12.60
C ALA A 67 24.45 42.62 12.47
N LEU A 68 25.70 42.70 11.97
CA LEU A 68 26.36 43.99 11.69
C LEU A 68 25.59 44.81 10.65
N VAL A 69 25.14 44.18 9.56
CA VAL A 69 24.34 44.82 8.51
C VAL A 69 22.98 45.25 9.06
N ALA A 70 22.25 44.35 9.74
CA ALA A 70 20.94 44.62 10.33
C ALA A 70 20.98 45.84 11.28
N ARG A 71 22.04 45.93 12.09
CA ARG A 71 22.30 47.07 12.99
C ARG A 71 22.42 48.40 12.24
N LYS A 72 23.17 48.41 11.14
CA LYS A 72 23.48 49.66 10.42
C LYS A 72 22.33 50.15 9.55
N ILE A 73 21.59 49.25 8.91
CA ILE A 73 20.49 49.62 8.00
C ILE A 73 19.13 49.77 8.71
N GLY A 74 19.01 49.26 9.94
CA GLY A 74 17.77 49.26 10.71
C GLY A 74 16.77 48.21 10.19
N GLY A 75 16.77 47.01 10.79
CA GLY A 75 15.86 45.92 10.45
C GLY A 75 16.27 44.58 11.07
N GLY A 76 15.55 43.51 10.73
CA GLY A 76 15.90 42.13 11.10
C GLY A 76 16.80 41.43 10.07
N GLU A 77 17.22 40.19 10.35
CA GLU A 77 18.14 39.42 9.49
C GLU A 77 17.69 39.31 8.03
N ARG A 78 16.37 39.24 7.75
CA ARG A 78 15.85 39.18 6.38
C ARG A 78 16.12 40.45 5.58
N ALA A 79 16.00 41.62 6.22
CA ALA A 79 16.32 42.89 5.59
C ALA A 79 17.82 43.03 5.33
N ALA A 80 18.66 42.53 6.25
CA ALA A 80 20.10 42.47 6.07
C ALA A 80 20.52 41.55 4.92
N LEU A 81 19.86 40.39 4.78
CA LEU A 81 20.12 39.44 3.70
C LEU A 81 19.71 40.01 2.33
N ASP A 82 18.57 40.70 2.25
CA ASP A 82 18.12 41.38 1.03
C ASP A 82 19.04 42.55 0.64
N TRP A 83 19.56 43.29 1.64
CA TRP A 83 20.57 44.34 1.42
C TRP A 83 21.89 43.77 0.88
N LEU A 84 22.38 42.66 1.46
CA LEU A 84 23.59 41.97 0.96
C LEU A 84 23.40 41.46 -0.46
N ARG A 85 22.23 40.91 -0.80
CA ARG A 85 21.88 40.50 -2.17
C ARG A 85 21.93 41.65 -3.16
N GLN A 86 21.40 42.81 -2.78
CA GLN A 86 21.38 43.98 -3.65
C GLN A 86 22.79 44.56 -3.89
N ARG A 87 23.67 44.53 -2.90
CA ARG A 87 24.98 45.20 -2.96
C ARG A 87 26.14 44.30 -3.36
N PHE A 88 26.10 43.02 -2.99
CA PHE A 88 27.25 42.10 -3.10
C PHE A 88 26.91 40.73 -3.72
N GLY A 89 25.69 40.53 -4.22
CA GLY A 89 25.34 39.34 -4.99
C GLY A 89 26.24 39.20 -6.23
N GLN A 90 27.09 38.17 -6.28
CA GLN A 90 27.85 37.83 -7.49
C GLN A 90 26.93 37.18 -8.52
N GLY A 91 26.79 37.83 -9.66
CA GLY A 91 26.06 37.32 -10.81
C GLY A 91 24.55 37.37 -10.60
N GLU A 92 23.82 37.78 -11.63
CA GLU A 92 22.37 37.68 -11.65
C GLU A 92 21.98 36.25 -11.20
N ALA A 93 21.21 36.15 -10.10
CA ALA A 93 20.32 34.99 -9.97
C ALA A 93 19.67 34.83 -11.35
N PRO A 94 19.70 33.64 -11.98
CA PRO A 94 19.21 33.51 -13.34
C PRO A 94 17.86 34.20 -13.36
N ARG A 95 17.73 35.26 -14.17
CA ARG A 95 16.41 35.83 -14.44
C ARG A 95 15.59 34.61 -14.76
N ARG A 96 14.64 34.26 -13.87
CA ARG A 96 13.65 33.25 -14.20
C ARG A 96 13.15 33.75 -15.52
N ASP A 97 13.47 33.02 -16.58
CA ASP A 97 13.00 33.35 -17.90
C ASP A 97 11.50 33.50 -17.69
N ALA A 98 10.99 34.73 -17.80
CA ALA A 98 9.76 35.11 -17.07
C ALA A 98 8.53 34.47 -17.70
N GLY A 99 8.76 33.47 -18.54
CA GLY A 99 7.89 32.74 -19.42
C GLY A 99 7.12 33.69 -20.30
N ARG A 100 7.29 33.59 -21.62
CA ARG A 100 6.47 34.41 -22.52
C ARG A 100 5.01 34.07 -22.24
N ILE A 101 4.20 35.09 -21.93
CA ILE A 101 2.76 34.91 -21.80
C ILE A 101 2.22 34.56 -23.18
N VAL A 102 1.56 33.41 -23.28
CA VAL A 102 0.97 32.90 -24.54
C VAL A 102 -0.55 32.93 -24.53
N ALA A 103 -1.18 32.97 -23.36
CA ALA A 103 -2.62 33.19 -23.21
C ALA A 103 -2.96 33.82 -21.86
N VAL A 104 -4.06 34.58 -21.83
CA VAL A 104 -4.64 35.16 -20.62
C VAL A 104 -6.14 34.87 -20.64
N TYR A 105 -6.64 34.21 -19.60
CA TYR A 105 -8.03 33.79 -19.48
C TYR A 105 -8.71 34.59 -18.34
N PRO A 106 -9.58 35.56 -18.66
CA PRO A 106 -10.26 36.36 -17.63
C PRO A 106 -11.42 35.57 -17.01
N TYR A 107 -11.43 35.47 -15.69
CA TYR A 107 -12.56 34.96 -14.91
C TYR A 107 -13.42 36.13 -14.50
N GLN A 108 -14.66 36.16 -14.99
CA GLN A 108 -15.57 37.30 -14.91
C GLN A 108 -16.79 36.98 -14.04
N ASP A 109 -17.37 37.99 -13.41
CA ASP A 109 -18.70 37.92 -12.82
C ASP A 109 -19.79 37.94 -13.90
N GLU A 110 -21.05 37.88 -13.49
CA GLU A 110 -22.23 37.85 -14.37
C GLU A 110 -22.36 39.12 -15.24
N ASP A 111 -21.83 40.26 -14.77
CA ASP A 111 -21.84 41.54 -15.48
C ASP A 111 -20.65 41.66 -16.47
N GLY A 112 -19.79 40.65 -16.54
CA GLY A 112 -18.57 40.66 -17.36
C GLY A 112 -17.38 41.38 -16.73
N ARG A 113 -17.45 41.75 -15.43
CA ARG A 113 -16.31 42.36 -14.74
C ARG A 113 -15.28 41.30 -14.39
N THR A 114 -14.03 41.53 -14.78
CA THR A 114 -12.92 40.61 -14.46
C THR A 114 -12.62 40.60 -12.96
N LEU A 115 -12.70 39.42 -12.35
CA LEU A 115 -12.39 39.17 -10.95
C LEU A 115 -10.90 38.80 -10.77
N PHE A 116 -10.40 37.95 -11.66
CA PHE A 116 -8.99 37.54 -11.76
C PHE A 116 -8.71 36.95 -13.15
N GLU A 117 -7.45 36.67 -13.43
CA GLU A 117 -6.98 36.09 -14.68
C GLU A 117 -6.12 34.85 -14.41
N VAL A 118 -6.25 33.86 -15.28
CA VAL A 118 -5.29 32.76 -15.40
C VAL A 118 -4.37 33.04 -16.58
N VAL A 119 -3.07 33.04 -16.34
CA VAL A 119 -2.03 33.36 -17.32
C VAL A 119 -1.26 32.10 -17.65
N ARG A 120 -1.23 31.73 -18.93
CA ARG A 120 -0.40 30.63 -19.44
C ARG A 120 0.90 31.20 -19.99
N LYS A 121 2.03 30.62 -19.58
CA LYS A 121 3.39 30.95 -20.00
C LYS A 121 4.07 29.78 -20.71
N GLU A 122 5.11 30.09 -21.49
CA GLU A 122 6.06 29.12 -22.06
C GLU A 122 7.44 29.23 -21.39
N PRO A 123 8.07 28.13 -20.93
CA PRO A 123 7.57 26.74 -20.90
C PRO A 123 6.29 26.57 -20.08
N LYS A 124 5.44 25.59 -20.44
CA LYS A 124 4.03 25.43 -19.97
C LYS A 124 3.89 25.60 -18.45
N THR A 125 3.52 26.81 -18.04
CA THR A 125 3.30 27.19 -16.64
C THR A 125 2.03 28.02 -16.54
N PHE A 126 1.24 27.81 -15.50
CA PHE A 126 0.02 28.58 -15.24
C PHE A 126 0.18 29.41 -13.97
N LEU A 127 -0.24 30.67 -14.02
CA LEU A 127 -0.24 31.60 -12.89
C LEU A 127 -1.62 32.24 -12.77
N GLN A 128 -2.06 32.55 -11.55
CA GLN A 128 -3.30 33.31 -11.33
C GLN A 128 -2.95 34.70 -10.82
N ARG A 129 -3.70 35.72 -11.24
CA ARG A 129 -3.46 37.11 -10.82
C ARG A 129 -4.75 37.92 -10.80
N ARG A 130 -4.86 38.88 -9.88
CA ARG A 130 -5.92 39.89 -9.86
C ARG A 130 -5.63 41.04 -10.82
N SER A 131 -4.35 41.36 -11.01
CA SER A 131 -3.88 42.38 -11.95
C SER A 131 -2.47 42.03 -12.44
N ALA A 132 -1.93 42.79 -13.39
CA ALA A 132 -0.57 42.58 -13.90
C ALA A 132 0.52 42.60 -12.80
N SER A 133 0.27 43.28 -11.67
CA SER A 133 1.18 43.39 -10.53
C SER A 133 0.78 42.58 -9.29
N ASP A 134 -0.45 42.05 -9.21
CA ASP A 134 -0.97 41.29 -8.07
C ASP A 134 -1.28 39.84 -8.44
N TYR A 135 -0.38 38.91 -8.07
CA TYR A 135 -0.51 37.47 -8.31
C TYR A 135 -1.23 36.71 -7.19
N SER A 136 -1.93 37.42 -6.30
CA SER A 136 -2.72 36.82 -5.23
C SER A 136 -4.21 36.83 -5.56
N VAL A 137 -4.81 35.64 -5.61
CA VAL A 137 -6.28 35.48 -5.74
C VAL A 137 -6.95 35.10 -4.41
N LYS A 138 -6.27 35.31 -3.28
CA LYS A 138 -6.84 35.03 -1.97
C LYS A 138 -8.06 35.93 -1.73
N GLY A 139 -9.19 35.32 -1.35
CA GLY A 139 -10.44 36.02 -1.10
C GLY A 139 -11.16 36.52 -2.36
N VAL A 140 -10.72 36.14 -3.56
CA VAL A 140 -11.49 36.37 -4.79
C VAL A 140 -12.65 35.38 -4.85
N ARG A 141 -13.82 35.86 -5.30
CA ARG A 141 -14.99 35.01 -5.52
C ARG A 141 -14.66 33.92 -6.55
N VAL A 142 -15.03 32.69 -6.21
CA VAL A 142 -14.85 31.53 -7.08
C VAL A 142 -15.99 31.52 -8.11
N VAL A 143 -15.65 31.50 -9.39
CA VAL A 143 -16.60 31.49 -10.52
C VAL A 143 -16.11 30.51 -11.60
N PRO A 144 -17.02 29.88 -12.36
CA PRO A 144 -16.63 29.10 -13.54
C PRO A 144 -16.07 30.01 -14.62
N TYR A 145 -15.17 29.49 -15.45
CA TYR A 145 -14.63 30.23 -16.58
C TYR A 145 -15.75 30.59 -17.57
N ARG A 146 -15.68 31.75 -18.23
CA ARG A 146 -16.70 32.23 -19.18
C ARG A 146 -18.12 32.40 -18.60
N LEU A 147 -18.28 32.61 -17.29
CA LEU A 147 -19.58 32.75 -16.61
C LEU A 147 -20.62 33.62 -17.35
N PRO A 148 -20.31 34.86 -17.84
CA PRO A 148 -21.28 35.65 -18.61
C PRO A 148 -21.91 34.90 -19.80
N HIS A 149 -21.11 34.08 -20.48
CA HIS A 149 -21.52 33.33 -21.66
C HIS A 149 -22.32 32.06 -21.33
N LEU A 150 -22.42 31.69 -20.05
CA LEU A 150 -23.24 30.57 -19.59
C LEU A 150 -24.67 31.02 -19.25
N ILE A 151 -24.89 32.30 -18.96
CA ILE A 151 -26.19 32.83 -18.47
C ILE A 151 -27.33 32.49 -19.44
N GLU A 152 -27.17 32.83 -20.72
CA GLU A 152 -28.19 32.57 -21.74
C GLU A 152 -28.40 31.06 -21.98
N PRO A 153 -27.35 30.26 -22.25
CA PRO A 153 -27.49 28.80 -22.36
C PRO A 153 -28.18 28.13 -21.17
N LEU A 154 -27.84 28.53 -19.94
CA LEU A 154 -28.47 28.02 -18.71
C LEU A 154 -29.96 28.37 -18.67
N ALA A 155 -30.32 29.63 -18.98
CA ALA A 155 -31.72 30.07 -19.04
C ALA A 155 -32.53 29.34 -20.12
N LEU A 156 -31.90 29.04 -21.26
CA LEU A 156 -32.47 28.27 -22.36
C LEU A 156 -32.42 26.75 -22.16
N LYS A 157 -31.87 26.29 -21.03
CA LYS A 157 -31.65 24.86 -20.73
C LYS A 157 -30.88 24.13 -21.83
N ARG A 158 -29.96 24.83 -22.49
CA ARG A 158 -29.02 24.21 -23.43
C ARG A 158 -28.01 23.37 -22.65
N PRO A 159 -27.55 22.25 -23.23
CA PRO A 159 -26.46 21.47 -22.63
C PRO A 159 -25.21 22.33 -22.41
N ILE A 160 -24.63 22.25 -21.21
CA ILE A 160 -23.39 22.95 -20.84
C ILE A 160 -22.26 21.94 -20.73
N PHE A 161 -21.18 22.19 -21.46
CA PHE A 161 -19.98 21.36 -21.43
C PHE A 161 -19.00 21.84 -20.34
N ILE A 162 -18.51 20.93 -19.51
CA ILE A 162 -17.43 21.19 -18.55
C ILE A 162 -16.22 20.39 -18.99
N VAL A 163 -15.12 21.10 -19.25
CA VAL A 163 -13.82 20.54 -19.65
C VAL A 163 -12.76 20.91 -18.60
N GLU A 164 -11.57 20.32 -18.69
CA GLU A 164 -10.52 20.52 -17.66
C GLU A 164 -9.80 21.87 -17.74
N GLY A 165 -9.65 22.44 -18.94
CA GLY A 165 -8.82 23.61 -19.18
C GLY A 165 -9.49 24.72 -19.98
N GLU A 166 -8.98 25.94 -19.83
CA GLU A 166 -9.52 27.12 -20.50
C GLU A 166 -9.40 27.04 -22.03
N LYS A 167 -8.30 26.45 -22.53
CA LYS A 167 -8.07 26.22 -23.97
C LYS A 167 -9.21 25.41 -24.59
N ASP A 168 -9.58 24.31 -23.95
CA ASP A 168 -10.62 23.39 -24.40
C ASP A 168 -12.00 24.05 -24.36
N ALA A 169 -12.25 24.84 -23.30
CA ALA A 169 -13.49 25.58 -23.16
C ALA A 169 -13.65 26.62 -24.28
N ASP A 170 -12.57 27.34 -24.59
CA ASP A 170 -12.56 28.31 -25.70
C ASP A 170 -12.73 27.64 -27.06
N ARG A 171 -12.11 26.46 -27.30
CA ARG A 171 -12.28 25.73 -28.56
C ARG A 171 -13.72 25.28 -28.78
N LEU A 172 -14.38 24.73 -27.75
CA LEU A 172 -15.80 24.36 -27.84
C LEU A 172 -16.71 25.58 -28.01
N ALA A 173 -16.43 26.65 -27.26
CA ALA A 173 -17.18 27.90 -27.38
C ALA A 173 -17.07 28.54 -28.77
N ALA A 174 -15.89 28.49 -29.39
CA ALA A 174 -15.68 28.97 -30.75
C ALA A 174 -16.52 28.21 -31.80
N LEU A 175 -16.92 26.97 -31.50
CA LEU A 175 -17.81 26.15 -32.32
C LEU A 175 -19.30 26.25 -31.90
N GLY A 176 -19.64 27.17 -30.99
CA GLY A 176 -21.01 27.42 -30.55
C GLY A 176 -21.53 26.50 -29.44
N ALA A 177 -20.67 25.68 -28.84
CA ALA A 177 -21.00 24.87 -27.66
C ALA A 177 -20.75 25.66 -26.36
N PRO A 178 -21.76 25.85 -25.50
CA PRO A 178 -21.57 26.49 -24.19
C PRO A 178 -20.60 25.66 -23.34
N ALA A 179 -19.40 26.17 -23.09
CA ALA A 179 -18.35 25.43 -22.42
C ALA A 179 -17.64 26.25 -21.33
N THR A 180 -17.16 25.55 -20.29
CA THR A 180 -16.51 26.15 -19.12
C THR A 180 -15.54 25.16 -18.44
N CYS A 181 -14.76 25.66 -17.49
CA CYS A 181 -13.83 24.92 -16.64
C CYS A 181 -13.60 25.67 -15.31
N ASN A 182 -12.80 25.11 -14.40
CA ASN A 182 -12.32 25.80 -13.21
C ASN A 182 -10.87 26.27 -13.36
N ALA A 183 -10.48 27.27 -12.57
CA ALA A 183 -9.09 27.68 -12.49
C ALA A 183 -8.24 26.62 -11.76
N GLY A 184 -7.02 26.41 -12.25
CA GLY A 184 -6.03 25.52 -11.61
C GLY A 184 -6.12 24.04 -12.00
N GLY A 185 -6.91 23.70 -13.01
CA GLY A 185 -6.96 22.36 -13.62
C GLY A 185 -7.60 21.27 -12.75
N ALA A 186 -7.29 20.01 -13.10
CA ALA A 186 -7.82 18.81 -12.47
C ALA A 186 -7.78 18.84 -10.94
N GLY A 187 -8.86 18.35 -10.34
CA GLY A 187 -9.04 18.31 -8.88
C GLY A 187 -9.30 19.66 -8.19
N LYS A 188 -9.29 20.81 -8.88
CA LYS A 188 -9.53 22.14 -8.27
C LYS A 188 -10.98 22.64 -8.37
N TRP A 189 -11.89 21.87 -8.95
CA TRP A 189 -13.34 22.13 -8.87
C TRP A 189 -13.82 22.19 -7.42
N ARG A 190 -14.78 23.06 -7.12
CA ARG A 190 -15.33 23.31 -5.78
C ARG A 190 -16.84 23.49 -5.87
N ASP A 191 -17.53 23.27 -4.75
CA ASP A 191 -18.99 23.36 -4.68
C ASP A 191 -19.53 24.74 -5.09
N GLU A 192 -18.76 25.81 -4.87
CA GLU A 192 -19.12 27.16 -5.34
C GLU A 192 -19.22 27.26 -6.87
N HIS A 193 -18.48 26.44 -7.62
CA HIS A 193 -18.65 26.36 -9.07
C HIS A 193 -19.96 25.63 -9.41
N SER A 194 -20.27 24.54 -8.72
CA SER A 194 -21.46 23.72 -8.97
C SER A 194 -22.76 24.49 -8.76
N ALA A 195 -22.78 25.44 -7.82
CA ALA A 195 -23.96 26.26 -7.51
C ALA A 195 -24.55 26.99 -8.74
N PHE A 196 -23.72 27.34 -9.74
CA PHE A 196 -24.15 28.02 -10.96
C PHE A 196 -24.95 27.12 -11.93
N PHE A 197 -24.95 25.80 -11.73
CA PHE A 197 -25.55 24.82 -12.65
C PHE A 197 -26.86 24.25 -12.12
N THR A 198 -27.55 24.99 -11.23
CA THR A 198 -28.85 24.56 -10.68
C THR A 198 -29.87 24.34 -11.79
N GLY A 199 -30.39 23.11 -11.91
CA GLY A 199 -31.35 22.72 -12.93
C GLY A 199 -30.78 22.58 -14.35
N ALA A 200 -29.45 22.66 -14.53
CA ALA A 200 -28.80 22.55 -15.83
C ALA A 200 -28.70 21.11 -16.34
N ASP A 201 -28.53 20.95 -17.65
CA ASP A 201 -28.07 19.72 -18.29
C ASP A 201 -26.57 19.84 -18.54
N VAL A 202 -25.77 19.04 -17.86
CA VAL A 202 -24.31 19.16 -17.82
C VAL A 202 -23.64 17.94 -18.43
N ILE A 203 -22.70 18.18 -19.33
CA ILE A 203 -21.83 17.16 -19.93
C ILE A 203 -20.38 17.46 -19.54
N ILE A 204 -19.74 16.52 -18.88
CA ILE A 204 -18.35 16.62 -18.48
C ILE A 204 -17.50 15.84 -19.48
N ILE A 205 -16.47 16.46 -20.04
CA ILE A 205 -15.51 15.81 -20.94
C ILE A 205 -14.15 15.78 -20.23
N PRO A 206 -13.69 14.62 -19.73
CA PRO A 206 -12.38 14.48 -19.11
C PRO A 206 -11.27 14.42 -20.16
N ASP A 207 -10.05 14.79 -19.76
CA ASP A 207 -8.84 14.41 -20.46
C ASP A 207 -8.66 12.88 -20.38
N ASN A 208 -8.03 12.29 -21.38
CA ASN A 208 -7.84 10.83 -21.50
C ASN A 208 -6.70 10.30 -20.60
N ASP A 209 -6.80 10.55 -19.29
CA ASP A 209 -5.93 9.97 -18.28
C ASP A 209 -6.64 9.79 -16.92
N ARG A 210 -5.93 9.22 -15.94
CA ARG A 210 -6.48 8.93 -14.60
C ARG A 210 -6.85 10.21 -13.84
N ALA A 211 -6.07 11.28 -13.98
CA ALA A 211 -6.33 12.53 -13.27
C ALA A 211 -7.60 13.20 -13.79
N GLY A 212 -7.84 13.09 -15.10
CA GLY A 212 -9.05 13.58 -15.74
C GLY A 212 -10.30 12.81 -15.37
N GLU A 213 -10.22 11.47 -15.32
CA GLU A 213 -11.32 10.63 -14.83
C GLU A 213 -11.67 10.93 -13.36
N ASP A 214 -10.66 11.08 -12.50
CA ASP A 214 -10.88 11.47 -11.09
C ASP A 214 -11.48 12.87 -10.96
N HIS A 215 -11.09 13.80 -11.85
CA HIS A 215 -11.67 15.13 -11.90
C HIS A 215 -13.13 15.11 -12.35
N ALA A 216 -13.46 14.39 -13.42
CA ALA A 216 -14.84 14.28 -13.90
C ALA A 216 -15.77 13.64 -12.86
N ASP A 217 -15.33 12.59 -12.16
CA ASP A 217 -16.10 12.00 -11.05
C ASP A 217 -16.31 13.02 -9.91
N LYS A 218 -15.27 13.81 -9.57
CA LYS A 218 -15.39 14.90 -8.57
C LYS A 218 -16.45 15.92 -8.97
N VAL A 219 -16.39 16.42 -10.20
CA VAL A 219 -17.35 17.42 -10.73
C VAL A 219 -18.76 16.82 -10.72
N ALA A 220 -18.93 15.61 -11.26
CA ALA A 220 -20.23 14.94 -11.34
C ALA A 220 -20.87 14.72 -9.96
N ARG A 221 -20.07 14.28 -8.97
CA ARG A 221 -20.53 14.15 -7.57
C ARG A 221 -20.99 15.48 -6.98
N SER A 222 -20.25 16.57 -7.22
CA SER A 222 -20.60 17.89 -6.69
C SER A 222 -21.86 18.49 -7.34
N LEU A 223 -22.21 18.05 -8.55
CA LEU A 223 -23.42 18.47 -9.26
C LEU A 223 -24.66 17.64 -8.88
N LYS A 224 -24.48 16.54 -8.13
CA LYS A 224 -25.58 15.68 -7.71
C LYS A 224 -26.59 16.47 -6.86
N GLY A 225 -27.85 16.48 -7.30
CA GLY A 225 -28.91 17.23 -6.64
C GLY A 225 -28.91 18.73 -6.93
N ILE A 226 -27.97 19.21 -7.74
CA ILE A 226 -27.91 20.60 -8.23
C ILE A 226 -28.34 20.65 -9.70
N ALA A 227 -27.62 19.93 -10.57
CA ALA A 227 -27.96 19.82 -11.98
C ALA A 227 -29.19 18.91 -12.19
N ALA A 228 -29.98 19.19 -13.22
CA ALA A 228 -31.11 18.33 -13.62
C ALA A 228 -30.64 17.02 -14.26
N ARG A 229 -29.53 17.07 -14.99
CA ARG A 229 -28.92 15.92 -15.68
C ARG A 229 -27.41 16.10 -15.71
N VAL A 230 -26.67 15.01 -15.46
CA VAL A 230 -25.20 14.99 -15.53
C VAL A 230 -24.78 13.80 -16.37
N ARG A 231 -23.87 14.01 -17.31
CA ARG A 231 -23.26 12.97 -18.15
C ARG A 231 -21.75 13.13 -18.16
N ILE A 232 -21.02 12.03 -18.28
CA ILE A 232 -19.57 12.04 -18.54
C ILE A 232 -19.37 11.49 -19.96
N LEU A 233 -18.89 12.33 -20.86
CA LEU A 233 -18.64 12.01 -22.26
C LEU A 233 -17.16 11.72 -22.46
N ARG A 234 -16.82 10.45 -22.69
CA ARG A 234 -15.46 10.01 -23.03
C ARG A 234 -15.30 9.98 -24.54
N LEU A 235 -14.41 10.81 -25.06
CA LEU A 235 -14.09 10.85 -26.49
C LEU A 235 -13.15 9.68 -26.82
N MET A 236 -13.54 8.87 -27.79
CA MET A 236 -12.77 7.69 -28.22
C MET A 236 -11.60 8.10 -29.13
N SER A 237 -10.62 7.21 -29.26
CA SER A 237 -9.47 7.37 -30.18
C SER A 237 -8.52 8.52 -29.86
N LEU A 238 -8.42 8.89 -28.58
CA LEU A 238 -7.39 9.80 -28.08
C LEU A 238 -6.19 9.01 -27.56
N ASP A 239 -4.99 9.54 -27.77
CA ASP A 239 -3.80 9.07 -27.04
C ASP A 239 -3.93 9.39 -25.54
N ARG A 240 -3.10 8.75 -24.71
CA ARG A 240 -3.06 9.04 -23.27
C ARG A 240 -2.75 10.52 -23.04
N LYS A 241 -3.51 11.18 -22.16
CA LYS A 241 -3.51 12.63 -21.91
C LYS A 241 -4.08 13.50 -23.04
N GLY A 242 -4.73 12.89 -24.05
CA GLY A 242 -5.42 13.63 -25.07
C GLY A 242 -6.68 14.33 -24.52
N ASP A 243 -6.98 15.51 -25.04
CA ASP A 243 -8.12 16.34 -24.63
C ASP A 243 -9.12 16.56 -25.78
N VAL A 244 -10.18 17.34 -25.54
CA VAL A 244 -11.18 17.63 -26.58
C VAL A 244 -10.60 18.48 -27.72
N SER A 245 -9.56 19.29 -27.47
CA SER A 245 -8.84 19.96 -28.55
C SER A 245 -8.21 18.95 -29.50
N ASP A 246 -7.55 17.93 -28.96
CA ASP A 246 -6.90 16.88 -29.76
C ASP A 246 -7.94 16.09 -30.57
N TRP A 247 -9.11 15.83 -29.99
CA TRP A 247 -10.23 15.18 -30.71
C TRP A 247 -10.74 16.04 -31.87
N LEU A 248 -10.86 17.35 -31.67
CA LEU A 248 -11.22 18.30 -32.74
C LEU A 248 -10.13 18.35 -33.83
N ASP A 249 -8.85 18.36 -33.45
CA ASP A 249 -7.72 18.35 -34.38
C ASP A 249 -7.63 17.05 -35.19
N ALA A 250 -8.10 15.93 -34.63
CA ALA A 250 -8.26 14.65 -35.32
C ALA A 250 -9.50 14.60 -36.25
N GLY A 251 -10.24 15.70 -36.42
CA GLY A 251 -11.38 15.81 -37.33
C GLY A 251 -12.76 15.66 -36.67
N GLY A 252 -12.83 15.65 -35.33
CA GLY A 252 -14.09 15.67 -34.60
C GLY A 252 -14.93 16.91 -34.92
N ARG A 253 -16.25 16.72 -35.09
CA ARG A 253 -17.19 17.81 -35.45
C ARG A 253 -18.16 18.11 -34.32
N ILE A 254 -18.63 19.36 -34.24
CA ILE A 254 -19.53 19.78 -33.16
C ILE A 254 -20.86 19.04 -33.16
N GLU A 255 -21.42 18.74 -34.34
CA GLU A 255 -22.65 17.96 -34.46
C GLU A 255 -22.47 16.56 -33.85
N GLN A 256 -21.31 15.96 -34.15
CA GLN A 256 -20.93 14.65 -33.64
C GLN A 256 -20.71 14.68 -32.12
N LEU A 257 -20.19 15.77 -31.57
CA LEU A 257 -20.07 15.96 -30.12
C LEU A 257 -21.44 15.94 -29.43
N TYR A 258 -22.43 16.64 -29.99
CA TYR A 258 -23.80 16.64 -29.45
C TYR A 258 -24.49 15.27 -29.60
N GLU A 259 -24.29 14.57 -30.71
CA GLU A 259 -24.78 13.19 -30.89
C GLU A 259 -24.21 12.24 -29.83
N LEU A 260 -22.89 12.30 -29.60
CA LEU A 260 -22.22 11.50 -28.58
C LEU A 260 -22.67 11.90 -27.16
N ALA A 261 -22.82 13.19 -26.90
CA ALA A 261 -23.34 13.69 -25.62
C ALA A 261 -24.76 13.18 -25.36
N GLU A 262 -25.62 13.14 -26.37
CA GLU A 262 -26.99 12.65 -26.22
C GLU A 262 -27.06 11.14 -25.99
N ALA A 263 -26.19 10.38 -26.67
CA ALA A 263 -26.07 8.94 -26.47
C ALA A 263 -25.39 8.56 -25.15
N ALA A 264 -24.68 9.49 -24.49
CA ALA A 264 -23.98 9.20 -23.23
C ALA A 264 -24.99 8.89 -22.09
N PRO A 265 -24.76 7.83 -21.31
CA PRO A 265 -25.65 7.47 -20.22
C PRO A 265 -25.61 8.51 -19.10
N ASP A 266 -26.75 8.69 -18.43
CA ASP A 266 -26.85 9.53 -17.25
C ASP A 266 -25.86 9.04 -16.20
N TRP A 267 -25.03 9.96 -15.71
CA TRP A 267 -24.07 9.66 -14.67
C TRP A 267 -24.81 9.27 -13.39
N ARG A 268 -24.37 8.17 -12.79
CA ARG A 268 -24.78 7.74 -11.46
C ARG A 268 -23.54 7.53 -10.62
N PRO A 269 -23.58 7.85 -9.31
CA PRO A 269 -22.46 7.59 -8.42
C PRO A 269 -22.20 6.09 -8.38
N ALA A 270 -21.09 5.66 -8.97
CA ALA A 270 -20.58 4.32 -8.77
C ALA A 270 -19.90 4.23 -7.39
N SER A 271 -20.11 3.11 -6.71
CA SER A 271 -19.30 2.73 -5.56
C SER A 271 -17.87 2.51 -6.05
N LYS A 272 -16.89 3.10 -5.36
CA LYS A 272 -15.47 2.75 -5.55
C LYS A 272 -15.12 1.40 -4.91
N LEU A 273 -16.01 0.87 -4.06
CA LEU A 273 -15.90 -0.47 -3.52
C LEU A 273 -16.48 -1.47 -4.53
N PRO A 274 -15.81 -2.61 -4.78
CA PRO A 274 -16.35 -3.65 -5.63
C PRO A 274 -17.64 -4.20 -5.01
N LEU A 275 -18.70 -4.22 -5.80
CA LEU A 275 -19.99 -4.76 -5.40
C LEU A 275 -20.29 -5.98 -6.28
N THR A 276 -20.65 -7.09 -5.65
CA THR A 276 -21.18 -8.27 -6.33
C THR A 276 -22.62 -8.45 -5.86
N TRP A 277 -23.57 -8.40 -6.79
CA TRP A 277 -24.97 -8.69 -6.49
C TRP A 277 -25.17 -10.21 -6.45
N LEU A 278 -26.08 -10.67 -5.58
CA LEU A 278 -26.50 -12.07 -5.58
C LEU A 278 -27.09 -12.43 -6.95
N GLY A 279 -26.56 -13.46 -7.60
CA GLY A 279 -26.85 -13.87 -8.98
C GLY A 279 -25.82 -13.41 -10.02
N ASP A 280 -24.90 -12.52 -9.66
CA ASP A 280 -23.79 -12.08 -10.53
C ASP A 280 -22.45 -12.74 -10.15
N GLU A 281 -22.40 -13.63 -9.16
CA GLU A 281 -21.17 -14.29 -8.70
C GLU A 281 -20.41 -15.03 -9.81
N ASP A 282 -21.12 -15.64 -10.76
CA ASP A 282 -20.52 -16.34 -11.90
C ASP A 282 -19.79 -15.41 -12.88
N ARG A 283 -20.05 -14.10 -12.81
CA ARG A 283 -19.36 -13.08 -13.61
C ARG A 283 -18.08 -12.59 -12.94
N VAL A 284 -17.89 -12.91 -11.67
CA VAL A 284 -16.66 -12.57 -10.94
C VAL A 284 -15.56 -13.53 -11.39
N PRO A 285 -14.36 -13.03 -11.73
CA PRO A 285 -13.25 -13.91 -12.08
C PRO A 285 -12.99 -14.93 -10.96
N PRO A 286 -12.70 -16.21 -11.31
CA PRO A 286 -12.42 -17.22 -10.31
C PRO A 286 -11.20 -16.83 -9.47
N ARG A 287 -11.15 -17.33 -8.23
CA ARG A 287 -10.00 -17.13 -7.33
C ARG A 287 -8.70 -17.46 -8.05
N ARG A 288 -7.77 -16.52 -8.03
CA ARG A 288 -6.44 -16.67 -8.61
C ARG A 288 -5.46 -17.13 -7.55
N TRP A 289 -4.58 -18.04 -7.91
CA TRP A 289 -3.57 -18.61 -7.02
C TRP A 289 -2.18 -18.12 -7.39
N LEU A 290 -1.30 -17.96 -6.40
CA LEU A 290 0.15 -17.95 -6.60
C LEU A 290 0.70 -19.36 -6.53
N VAL A 291 0.24 -20.14 -5.55
CA VAL A 291 0.52 -21.57 -5.40
C VAL A 291 -0.81 -22.26 -5.23
N LYS A 292 -1.19 -23.08 -6.22
CA LYS A 292 -2.54 -23.65 -6.31
C LYS A 292 -2.90 -24.47 -5.07
N GLY A 293 -3.99 -24.12 -4.39
CA GLY A 293 -4.44 -24.79 -3.16
C GLY A 293 -3.70 -24.35 -1.88
N LEU A 294 -2.69 -23.48 -1.99
CA LEU A 294 -1.92 -23.00 -0.84
C LEU A 294 -2.01 -21.49 -0.65
N LEU A 295 -1.61 -20.69 -1.64
CA LEU A 295 -1.56 -19.22 -1.55
C LEU A 295 -2.40 -18.58 -2.66
N GLY A 296 -3.47 -17.87 -2.31
CA GLY A 296 -4.26 -17.06 -3.25
C GLY A 296 -3.63 -15.70 -3.53
N LYS A 297 -4.00 -15.05 -4.64
CA LYS A 297 -3.61 -13.65 -4.92
C LYS A 297 -4.39 -12.71 -4.00
N ASN A 298 -3.75 -11.60 -3.59
CA ASN A 298 -4.32 -10.64 -2.65
C ASN A 298 -4.86 -11.35 -1.39
N GLU A 299 -4.01 -12.13 -0.72
CA GLU A 299 -4.26 -12.85 0.54
C GLU A 299 -3.10 -12.62 1.53
N LEU A 300 -3.29 -13.02 2.79
CA LEU A 300 -2.28 -12.89 3.85
C LEU A 300 -1.84 -14.29 4.28
N SER A 301 -0.55 -14.57 4.18
CA SER A 301 0.03 -15.77 4.77
C SER A 301 1.04 -15.46 5.86
N ILE A 302 1.18 -16.40 6.80
CA ILE A 302 2.18 -16.32 7.86
C ILE A 302 3.00 -17.59 7.87
N ILE A 303 4.32 -17.45 7.89
CA ILE A 303 5.26 -18.54 8.14
C ILE A 303 5.91 -18.31 9.50
N HIS A 304 5.81 -19.25 10.41
CA HIS A 304 6.44 -19.13 11.73
C HIS A 304 7.28 -20.34 12.13
N ALA A 305 8.37 -20.07 12.84
CA ALA A 305 9.28 -21.08 13.38
C ALA A 305 10.08 -20.53 14.57
N PRO A 306 10.67 -21.38 15.41
CA PRO A 306 11.67 -20.94 16.39
C PRO A 306 12.84 -20.22 15.70
N SER A 307 13.62 -19.44 16.45
CA SER A 307 14.84 -18.84 15.91
C SER A 307 15.78 -19.95 15.40
N GLY A 308 16.34 -19.77 14.20
CA GLY A 308 17.15 -20.80 13.52
C GLY A 308 16.35 -21.92 12.85
N GLY A 309 15.02 -21.97 12.97
CA GLY A 309 14.17 -23.06 12.46
C GLY A 309 13.96 -23.12 10.94
N GLY A 310 14.85 -22.57 10.12
CA GLY A 310 14.78 -22.68 8.66
C GLY A 310 13.75 -21.81 7.93
N LYS A 311 12.96 -20.98 8.63
CA LYS A 311 11.86 -20.19 8.03
C LYS A 311 12.26 -19.32 6.82
N SER A 312 13.39 -18.62 6.88
CA SER A 312 13.84 -17.77 5.77
C SER A 312 14.36 -18.59 4.59
N PHE A 313 14.86 -19.81 4.80
CA PHE A 313 15.24 -20.71 3.70
C PHE A 313 13.99 -21.25 2.99
N PHE A 314 12.99 -21.67 3.77
CA PHE A 314 11.70 -22.12 3.24
C PHE A 314 10.96 -21.00 2.51
N ALA A 315 10.90 -19.80 3.10
CA ALA A 315 10.29 -18.63 2.48
C ALA A 315 11.02 -18.22 1.19
N LEU A 316 12.36 -18.24 1.18
CA LEU A 316 13.15 -17.98 -0.02
C LEU A 316 12.85 -19.01 -1.12
N ASP A 317 12.85 -20.32 -0.83
CA ASP A 317 12.59 -21.33 -1.86
C ASP A 317 11.19 -21.16 -2.47
N LEU A 318 10.16 -21.02 -1.63
CA LEU A 318 8.79 -20.79 -2.07
C LEU A 318 8.66 -19.54 -2.94
N SER A 319 9.21 -18.42 -2.47
CA SER A 319 9.11 -17.13 -3.17
C SER A 319 9.97 -17.07 -4.45
N ALA A 320 11.15 -17.70 -4.46
CA ALA A 320 11.99 -17.78 -5.66
C ALA A 320 11.37 -18.69 -6.73
N ARG A 321 10.72 -19.80 -6.35
CA ARG A 321 9.93 -20.62 -7.29
C ARG A 321 8.73 -19.89 -7.86
N ILE A 322 8.04 -19.08 -7.05
CA ILE A 322 6.98 -18.17 -7.53
C ILE A 322 7.53 -17.19 -8.57
N ALA A 323 8.67 -16.54 -8.29
CA ALA A 323 9.28 -15.64 -9.27
C ALA A 323 9.66 -16.38 -10.57
N ALA A 324 10.22 -17.58 -10.45
CA ALA A 324 10.70 -18.37 -11.59
C ALA A 324 9.60 -19.13 -12.35
N GLY A 325 8.39 -19.25 -11.80
CA GLY A 325 7.32 -20.08 -12.38
C GLY A 325 7.60 -21.59 -12.27
N LEU A 326 8.37 -22.01 -11.26
CA LEU A 326 8.68 -23.41 -11.01
C LEU A 326 7.67 -24.02 -10.04
N ASP A 327 7.25 -25.25 -10.28
CA ASP A 327 6.35 -25.99 -9.36
C ASP A 327 6.97 -26.13 -7.97
N TRP A 328 6.12 -26.14 -6.93
CA TRP A 328 6.53 -26.18 -5.53
C TRP A 328 5.81 -27.33 -4.80
N PHE A 329 6.55 -28.36 -4.33
CA PHE A 329 5.99 -29.57 -3.69
C PHE A 329 4.73 -30.13 -4.39
N ASP A 330 4.81 -30.34 -5.71
CA ASP A 330 3.72 -30.79 -6.60
C ASP A 330 2.57 -29.80 -6.82
N HIS A 331 2.68 -28.58 -6.27
CA HIS A 331 1.75 -27.50 -6.56
C HIS A 331 2.16 -26.71 -7.80
N GLN A 332 1.18 -26.50 -8.68
CA GLN A 332 1.29 -25.58 -9.79
C GLN A 332 1.46 -24.14 -9.29
N VAL A 333 2.45 -23.47 -9.85
CA VAL A 333 2.78 -22.07 -9.53
C VAL A 333 2.35 -21.14 -10.66
N THR A 334 1.76 -20.00 -10.29
CA THR A 334 1.52 -18.91 -11.24
C THR A 334 2.62 -17.86 -11.06
N PRO A 335 3.48 -17.63 -12.07
CA PRO A 335 4.60 -16.71 -11.93
C PRO A 335 4.16 -15.27 -11.73
N CYS A 336 4.95 -14.52 -10.98
CA CYS A 336 4.84 -13.07 -10.85
C CYS A 336 6.14 -12.48 -10.26
N PRO A 337 6.41 -11.18 -10.47
CA PRO A 337 7.45 -10.49 -9.73
C PRO A 337 7.25 -10.57 -8.22
N VAL A 338 8.35 -10.74 -7.49
CA VAL A 338 8.40 -10.90 -6.04
C VAL A 338 9.24 -9.80 -5.42
N LEU A 339 8.70 -9.13 -4.39
CA LEU A 339 9.44 -8.19 -3.55
C LEU A 339 9.68 -8.83 -2.17
N TYR A 340 10.93 -9.12 -1.84
CA TYR A 340 11.33 -9.70 -0.56
C TYR A 340 11.99 -8.64 0.31
N VAL A 341 11.32 -8.23 1.40
CA VAL A 341 11.88 -7.28 2.36
C VAL A 341 12.66 -8.02 3.43
N ALA A 342 13.98 -8.10 3.23
CA ALA A 342 14.92 -8.72 4.16
C ALA A 342 15.39 -7.68 5.19
N ALA A 343 14.57 -7.46 6.22
CA ALA A 343 14.85 -6.50 7.29
C ALA A 343 15.92 -6.98 8.29
N GLU A 344 16.37 -8.23 8.17
CA GLU A 344 17.43 -8.80 9.00
C GLU A 344 18.46 -9.57 8.16
N GLY A 345 19.73 -9.37 8.45
CA GLY A 345 20.81 -10.22 7.91
C GLY A 345 20.93 -10.19 6.38
N ALA A 346 20.74 -9.03 5.74
CA ALA A 346 20.75 -8.88 4.27
C ALA A 346 21.98 -9.50 3.58
N GLY A 347 23.17 -9.40 4.19
CA GLY A 347 24.38 -10.05 3.68
C GLY A 347 24.25 -11.57 3.62
N GLY A 348 23.80 -12.20 4.72
CA GLY A 348 23.53 -13.63 4.76
C GLY A 348 22.42 -14.05 3.81
N PHE A 349 21.38 -13.22 3.63
CA PHE A 349 20.30 -13.50 2.68
C PHE A 349 20.79 -13.51 1.22
N ARG A 350 21.69 -12.60 0.83
CA ARG A 350 22.31 -12.61 -0.50
C ARG A 350 23.07 -13.91 -0.78
N LEU A 351 23.72 -14.50 0.23
CA LEU A 351 24.37 -15.80 0.11
C LEU A 351 23.34 -16.93 -0.11
N ARG A 352 22.19 -16.88 0.56
CA ARG A 352 21.09 -17.84 0.35
C ARG A 352 20.52 -17.74 -1.06
N MET A 353 20.31 -16.52 -1.56
CA MET A 353 19.88 -16.29 -2.95
C MET A 353 20.89 -16.86 -3.95
N LYS A 354 22.19 -16.65 -3.69
CA LYS A 354 23.26 -17.18 -4.54
C LYS A 354 23.27 -18.70 -4.56
N ALA A 355 23.16 -19.35 -3.39
CA ALA A 355 23.08 -20.81 -3.28
C ALA A 355 21.85 -21.37 -4.01
N TRP A 356 20.69 -20.76 -3.80
CA TRP A 356 19.46 -21.19 -4.45
C TRP A 356 19.57 -21.10 -5.98
N ARG A 357 20.07 -19.97 -6.51
CA ARG A 357 20.27 -19.78 -7.95
C ARG A 357 21.27 -20.77 -8.56
N GLN A 358 22.36 -21.09 -7.84
CA GLN A 358 23.34 -22.08 -8.31
C GLN A 358 22.75 -23.48 -8.46
N LYS A 359 21.75 -23.83 -7.63
CA LYS A 359 21.02 -25.10 -7.70
C LYS A 359 19.86 -25.09 -8.71
N HIS A 360 19.39 -23.92 -9.13
CA HIS A 360 18.27 -23.73 -10.05
C HIS A 360 18.69 -22.81 -11.22
N PRO A 361 19.58 -23.28 -12.11
CA PRO A 361 20.06 -22.47 -13.24
C PRO A 361 18.95 -22.13 -14.25
N ASP A 362 17.88 -22.91 -14.27
CA ASP A 362 16.65 -22.69 -15.04
C ASP A 362 15.84 -21.48 -14.56
N ALA A 363 16.11 -20.96 -13.37
CA ALA A 363 15.48 -19.76 -12.80
C ALA A 363 16.24 -18.46 -13.12
N GLU A 364 17.19 -18.48 -14.06
CA GLU A 364 17.93 -17.27 -14.45
C GLU A 364 16.98 -16.19 -15.01
N GLY A 365 17.12 -14.95 -14.51
CA GLY A 365 16.27 -13.83 -14.90
C GLY A 365 14.90 -13.77 -14.19
N ALA A 366 14.62 -14.67 -13.24
CA ALA A 366 13.40 -14.60 -12.45
C ALA A 366 13.25 -13.22 -11.76
N PRO A 367 12.08 -12.56 -11.83
CA PRO A 367 11.84 -11.22 -11.28
C PRO A 367 11.73 -11.23 -9.74
N PHE A 368 12.82 -11.57 -9.06
CA PHE A 368 12.93 -11.60 -7.61
C PHE A 368 13.78 -10.43 -7.13
N VAL A 369 13.17 -9.51 -6.39
CA VAL A 369 13.81 -8.28 -5.91
C VAL A 369 13.90 -8.28 -4.39
N MET A 370 15.10 -8.03 -3.85
CA MET A 370 15.34 -7.96 -2.41
C MET A 370 15.49 -6.50 -1.96
N LEU A 371 14.66 -6.07 -1.01
CA LEU A 371 14.84 -4.82 -0.28
C LEU A 371 15.60 -5.10 1.02
N SER A 372 16.81 -4.54 1.16
CA SER A 372 17.68 -4.78 2.33
C SER A 372 17.45 -3.83 3.51
N ARG A 373 16.45 -2.94 3.41
CA ARG A 373 16.11 -1.96 4.45
C ARG A 373 14.79 -2.38 5.10
N SER A 374 14.71 -2.25 6.43
CA SER A 374 13.44 -2.43 7.15
C SER A 374 12.48 -1.27 6.87
N VAL A 375 11.18 -1.54 6.95
CA VAL A 375 10.10 -0.56 6.87
C VAL A 375 9.33 -0.54 8.20
N ASP A 376 8.84 0.63 8.62
CA ASP A 376 8.03 0.75 9.82
C ASP A 376 6.55 0.59 9.47
N LEU A 377 5.98 -0.57 9.80
CA LEU A 377 4.56 -0.86 9.60
C LEU A 377 3.75 -0.65 10.89
N LEU A 378 4.36 -0.21 11.99
CA LEU A 378 3.68 0.02 13.26
C LEU A 378 3.09 1.43 13.36
N ASP A 379 3.82 2.46 12.93
CA ASP A 379 3.33 3.84 12.98
C ASP A 379 2.30 4.08 11.85
N PRO A 380 1.04 4.44 12.15
CA PRO A 380 0.04 4.80 11.13
C PRO A 380 0.41 6.03 10.29
N ARG A 381 1.39 6.83 10.73
CA ARG A 381 1.93 8.00 10.02
C ARG A 381 3.19 7.70 9.22
N SER A 382 3.69 6.47 9.30
CA SER A 382 4.83 6.01 8.52
C SER A 382 4.52 6.09 7.03
N ASP A 383 5.54 6.46 6.24
CA ASP A 383 5.53 6.44 4.78
C ASP A 383 5.89 5.06 4.21
N ALA A 384 5.94 4.01 5.05
CA ALA A 384 6.35 2.67 4.65
C ALA A 384 5.52 2.10 3.49
N VAL A 385 4.20 2.33 3.47
CA VAL A 385 3.33 1.82 2.40
C VAL A 385 3.66 2.53 1.10
N GLU A 386 3.86 3.85 1.15
CA GLU A 386 4.21 4.70 0.02
C GLU A 386 5.60 4.34 -0.54
N VAL A 387 6.60 4.14 0.33
CA VAL A 387 7.95 3.72 -0.05
C VAL A 387 7.94 2.32 -0.69
N LEU A 388 7.16 1.39 -0.15
CA LEU A 388 6.98 0.08 -0.76
C LEU A 388 6.25 0.17 -2.10
N ALA A 389 5.25 1.05 -2.22
CA ALA A 389 4.53 1.29 -3.46
C ALA A 389 5.46 1.83 -4.56
N ASP A 390 6.37 2.76 -4.22
CA ASP A 390 7.39 3.27 -5.14
C ASP A 390 8.34 2.15 -5.61
N ALA A 391 8.81 1.31 -4.69
CA ALA A 391 9.65 0.16 -5.06
C ALA A 391 8.88 -0.83 -5.96
N ILE A 392 7.60 -1.08 -5.68
CA ILE A 392 6.75 -1.94 -6.51
C ILE A 392 6.53 -1.34 -7.90
N ALA A 393 6.38 -0.02 -8.01
CA ALA A 393 6.29 0.67 -9.28
C ALA A 393 7.59 0.53 -10.09
N GLU A 394 8.76 0.68 -9.44
CA GLU A 394 10.05 0.46 -10.09
C GLU A 394 10.20 -0.98 -10.60
N VAL A 395 9.80 -1.99 -9.81
CA VAL A 395 9.81 -3.40 -10.25
C VAL A 395 8.87 -3.61 -11.43
N LYS A 396 7.69 -2.97 -11.41
CA LYS A 396 6.75 -3.05 -12.52
C LYS A 396 7.29 -2.42 -13.80
N ASP A 397 7.94 -1.28 -13.69
CA ASP A 397 8.56 -0.62 -14.84
C ASP A 397 9.71 -1.45 -15.42
N ALA A 398 10.48 -2.12 -14.57
CA ALA A 398 11.59 -2.98 -14.99
C ALA A 398 11.13 -4.32 -15.60
N THR A 399 10.03 -4.91 -15.12
CA THR A 399 9.58 -6.25 -15.51
C THR A 399 8.40 -6.24 -16.50
N GLY A 400 7.68 -5.13 -16.61
CA GLY A 400 6.41 -5.04 -17.32
C GLY A 400 5.21 -5.64 -16.57
N GLU A 401 5.44 -6.24 -15.39
CA GLU A 401 4.43 -6.96 -14.62
C GLU A 401 4.30 -6.41 -13.19
N ALA A 402 3.09 -6.41 -12.63
CA ALA A 402 2.90 -5.99 -11.25
C ALA A 402 3.42 -7.05 -10.27
N VAL A 403 4.05 -6.61 -9.17
CA VAL A 403 4.46 -7.48 -8.06
C VAL A 403 3.25 -8.26 -7.53
N GLY A 404 3.35 -9.58 -7.53
CA GLY A 404 2.26 -10.46 -7.08
C GLY A 404 2.45 -10.98 -5.66
N LEU A 405 3.68 -10.96 -5.13
CA LEU A 405 4.02 -11.39 -3.77
C LEU A 405 4.97 -10.40 -3.10
N ILE A 406 4.62 -9.99 -1.89
CA ILE A 406 5.45 -9.20 -0.99
C ILE A 406 5.77 -10.04 0.25
N VAL A 407 7.05 -10.26 0.55
CA VAL A 407 7.49 -11.00 1.73
C VAL A 407 8.08 -10.04 2.76
N LEU A 408 7.63 -10.13 4.01
CA LEU A 408 8.07 -9.31 5.15
C LEU A 408 8.85 -10.19 6.14
N ASP A 409 10.19 -10.17 6.05
CA ASP A 409 11.09 -11.01 6.85
C ASP A 409 11.97 -10.14 7.79
N THR A 410 11.69 -10.03 9.10
CA THR A 410 10.61 -10.64 9.90
C THR A 410 9.70 -9.57 10.53
N LEU A 411 8.52 -10.00 11.00
CA LEU A 411 7.53 -9.17 11.70
C LEU A 411 8.14 -8.22 12.74
N SER A 412 8.99 -8.74 13.64
CA SER A 412 9.56 -7.95 14.75
C SER A 412 10.45 -6.81 14.28
N ARG A 413 11.05 -6.92 13.09
CA ARG A 413 11.86 -5.84 12.50
C ARG A 413 11.03 -4.75 11.84
N MET A 414 9.77 -5.05 11.52
CA MET A 414 8.82 -4.11 10.93
C MET A 414 7.95 -3.39 11.97
N MET A 415 8.15 -3.68 13.26
CA MET A 415 7.45 -3.05 14.37
C MET A 415 8.44 -2.40 15.35
N PRO A 416 9.18 -1.36 14.94
CA PRO A 416 10.19 -0.74 15.78
C PRO A 416 9.58 -0.18 17.07
N GLY A 417 10.05 -0.66 18.22
CA GLY A 417 9.53 -0.27 19.54
C GLY A 417 8.17 -0.90 19.92
N GLY A 418 7.59 -1.71 19.04
CA GLY A 418 6.34 -2.44 19.29
C GLY A 418 6.55 -3.81 19.92
N VAL A 419 5.46 -4.38 20.42
CA VAL A 419 5.42 -5.72 21.01
C VAL A 419 4.49 -6.59 20.18
N ASP A 420 5.02 -7.68 19.62
CA ASP A 420 4.30 -8.65 18.77
C ASP A 420 3.18 -9.44 19.49
N SER A 421 3.02 -9.19 20.80
CA SER A 421 1.95 -9.73 21.63
C SER A 421 0.91 -8.71 22.10
N GLU A 422 1.14 -7.42 21.84
CA GLU A 422 0.24 -6.36 22.26
C GLU A 422 -0.85 -6.15 21.20
N PRO A 423 -2.16 -6.32 21.52
CA PRO A 423 -3.23 -6.21 20.55
C PRO A 423 -3.24 -4.88 19.77
N ARG A 424 -2.86 -3.78 20.42
CA ARG A 424 -2.77 -2.46 19.78
C ARG A 424 -1.72 -2.45 18.66
N ASP A 425 -0.53 -2.98 18.94
CA ASP A 425 0.61 -2.94 18.01
C ASP A 425 0.38 -3.89 16.83
N VAL A 426 -0.09 -5.09 17.13
CA VAL A 426 -0.48 -6.09 16.12
C VAL A 426 -1.57 -5.54 15.20
N LYS A 427 -2.57 -4.85 15.76
CA LYS A 427 -3.64 -4.23 14.97
C LYS A 427 -3.10 -3.15 14.03
N ALA A 428 -2.25 -2.25 14.51
CA ALA A 428 -1.66 -1.19 13.68
C ALA A 428 -0.82 -1.77 12.53
N PHE A 429 -0.01 -2.80 12.82
CA PHE A 429 0.74 -3.55 11.81
C PHE A 429 -0.18 -4.18 10.75
N LEU A 430 -1.26 -4.84 11.18
CA LEU A 430 -2.22 -5.47 10.27
C LEU A 430 -2.98 -4.44 9.42
N GLU A 431 -3.35 -3.30 9.99
CA GLU A 431 -4.01 -2.20 9.26
C GLU A 431 -3.12 -1.67 8.12
N ASN A 432 -1.82 -1.45 8.38
CA ASN A 432 -0.87 -1.05 7.34
C ASN A 432 -0.60 -2.17 6.31
N THR A 433 -0.61 -3.43 6.75
CA THR A 433 -0.50 -4.58 5.84
C THR A 433 -1.71 -4.69 4.91
N GLU A 434 -2.92 -4.42 5.42
CA GLU A 434 -4.15 -4.42 4.62
C GLU A 434 -4.19 -3.24 3.64
N ARG A 435 -3.69 -2.07 4.04
CA ARG A 435 -3.47 -0.95 3.11
C ARG A 435 -2.55 -1.36 1.96
N LEU A 436 -1.41 -1.97 2.27
CA LEU A 436 -0.46 -2.46 1.27
C LEU A 436 -1.12 -3.46 0.30
N ARG A 437 -1.91 -4.41 0.81
CA ARG A 437 -2.69 -5.34 -0.01
C ARG A 437 -3.71 -4.65 -0.89
N THR A 438 -4.46 -3.70 -0.34
CA THR A 438 -5.50 -2.96 -1.07
C THR A 438 -4.91 -2.13 -2.20
N GLU A 439 -3.77 -1.49 -1.97
CA GLU A 439 -3.11 -0.62 -2.95
C GLU A 439 -2.37 -1.39 -4.04
N THR A 440 -1.82 -2.57 -3.71
CA THR A 440 -0.96 -3.34 -4.63
C THR A 440 -1.66 -4.54 -5.27
N ALA A 441 -2.75 -5.02 -4.67
CA ALA A 441 -3.39 -6.31 -4.95
C ALA A 441 -2.43 -7.52 -4.85
N ALA A 442 -1.27 -7.36 -4.23
CA ALA A 442 -0.29 -8.42 -4.02
C ALA A 442 -0.68 -9.30 -2.83
N HIS A 443 -0.26 -10.56 -2.86
CA HIS A 443 -0.25 -11.39 -1.66
C HIS A 443 0.82 -10.86 -0.71
N VAL A 444 0.54 -10.81 0.60
CA VAL A 444 1.54 -10.46 1.61
C VAL A 444 1.84 -11.69 2.46
N MET A 445 3.12 -12.04 2.55
CA MET A 445 3.62 -13.14 3.37
C MET A 445 4.46 -12.58 4.52
N ILE A 446 4.05 -12.86 5.75
CA ILE A 446 4.75 -12.41 6.97
C ILE A 446 5.58 -13.56 7.53
N ILE A 447 6.85 -13.30 7.80
CA ILE A 447 7.71 -14.25 8.50
C ILE A 447 7.77 -13.88 9.98
N HIS A 448 7.40 -14.81 10.85
CA HIS A 448 7.32 -14.62 12.30
C HIS A 448 8.19 -15.61 13.08
N HIS A 449 8.61 -15.22 14.28
CA HIS A 449 9.26 -16.12 15.23
C HIS A 449 8.24 -16.73 16.19
N SER A 450 8.30 -18.04 16.43
CA SER A 450 7.55 -18.66 17.52
C SER A 450 8.25 -18.46 18.86
N GLY A 451 7.50 -18.45 19.95
CA GLY A 451 8.03 -18.22 21.29
C GLY A 451 8.76 -19.40 21.92
N LYS A 452 9.30 -19.16 23.13
CA LYS A 452 9.99 -20.16 23.96
C LYS A 452 9.10 -21.32 24.44
N GLU A 453 7.77 -21.25 24.30
CA GLU A 453 6.86 -22.38 24.56
C GLU A 453 6.32 -22.93 23.24
N THR A 454 6.97 -23.98 22.72
CA THR A 454 6.60 -24.68 21.48
C THR A 454 5.22 -25.36 21.53
N ASP A 455 4.70 -25.62 22.74
CA ASP A 455 3.40 -26.30 22.94
C ASP A 455 2.18 -25.37 22.94
N ARG A 456 2.35 -24.04 22.86
CA ARG A 456 1.23 -23.07 22.86
C ARG A 456 1.00 -22.35 21.52
N GLY A 457 1.70 -22.75 20.45
CA GLY A 457 1.57 -22.12 19.13
C GLY A 457 2.29 -20.76 19.03
N MET A 458 1.88 -19.93 18.06
CA MET A 458 2.49 -18.63 17.78
C MET A 458 2.57 -17.75 19.04
N ARG A 459 3.72 -17.08 19.25
CA ARG A 459 3.84 -16.10 20.34
C ARG A 459 2.93 -14.90 20.03
N GLY A 460 2.16 -14.48 21.04
CA GLY A 460 1.60 -13.14 21.11
C GLY A 460 0.30 -12.84 20.36
N SER A 461 -0.19 -13.66 19.43
CA SER A 461 -1.31 -13.18 18.61
C SER A 461 -2.21 -14.28 18.08
N SER A 462 -3.28 -14.61 18.81
CA SER A 462 -4.48 -15.15 18.18
C SER A 462 -4.91 -14.26 17.01
N MET A 463 -4.74 -12.93 17.15
CA MET A 463 -5.08 -11.94 16.13
C MET A 463 -4.35 -12.15 14.78
N LEU A 464 -3.01 -12.31 14.74
CA LEU A 464 -2.32 -12.56 13.46
C LEU A 464 -2.83 -13.86 12.81
N ARG A 465 -3.02 -14.90 13.62
CA ARG A 465 -3.57 -16.18 13.14
C ARG A 465 -5.00 -15.99 12.61
N ASP A 466 -5.83 -15.19 13.26
CA ASP A 466 -7.23 -14.95 12.87
C ASP A 466 -7.31 -14.18 11.53
N TYR A 467 -6.41 -13.22 11.31
CA TYR A 467 -6.35 -12.42 10.08
C TYR A 467 -5.73 -13.16 8.88
N ALA A 468 -4.79 -14.08 9.12
CA ALA A 468 -4.14 -14.82 8.04
C ALA A 468 -5.10 -15.78 7.34
N ASP A 469 -5.06 -15.80 6.00
CA ASP A 469 -5.76 -16.79 5.19
C ASP A 469 -5.04 -18.14 5.26
N THR A 470 -3.70 -18.14 5.33
CA THR A 470 -2.86 -19.34 5.47
C THR A 470 -1.79 -19.18 6.56
N VAL A 471 -1.63 -20.17 7.44
CA VAL A 471 -0.56 -20.18 8.46
C VAL A 471 0.25 -21.47 8.37
N ILE A 472 1.54 -21.33 8.07
CA ILE A 472 2.50 -22.41 7.92
C ILE A 472 3.45 -22.42 9.12
N GLU A 473 3.52 -23.54 9.82
CA GLU A 473 4.41 -23.76 10.95
C GLU A 473 5.58 -24.64 10.54
N ILE A 474 6.82 -24.15 10.67
CA ILE A 474 8.01 -24.97 10.45
C ILE A 474 8.41 -25.66 11.74
N LYS A 475 8.40 -26.99 11.74
CA LYS A 475 8.78 -27.89 12.83
C LYS A 475 10.04 -28.66 12.51
N GLY A 476 10.88 -28.89 13.52
CA GLY A 476 12.08 -29.70 13.42
C GLY A 476 12.65 -30.01 14.81
N ASN A 477 13.29 -31.16 14.96
CA ASN A 477 14.06 -31.52 16.16
C ASN A 477 15.53 -31.14 15.92
N ASP A 478 16.23 -30.81 17.01
CA ASP A 478 17.66 -30.49 17.02
C ASP A 478 18.50 -31.47 16.17
N THR A 479 19.29 -30.86 15.29
CA THR A 479 20.54 -31.32 14.66
C THR A 479 20.59 -32.33 13.49
N ASP A 480 19.65 -33.25 13.24
CA ASP A 480 19.84 -34.23 12.12
C ASP A 480 18.58 -34.73 11.37
N GLY A 481 17.38 -34.29 11.75
CA GLY A 481 16.12 -34.74 11.14
C GLY A 481 15.57 -33.82 10.05
N PRO A 482 14.68 -34.31 9.16
CA PRO A 482 14.02 -33.47 8.18
C PRO A 482 13.08 -32.44 8.84
N LEU A 483 13.12 -31.21 8.34
CA LEU A 483 12.18 -30.15 8.69
C LEU A 483 10.82 -30.43 8.07
N ARG A 484 9.77 -29.93 8.73
CA ARG A 484 8.37 -30.13 8.35
C ARG A 484 7.65 -28.79 8.33
N ALA A 485 7.13 -28.39 7.18
CA ALA A 485 6.21 -27.27 7.07
C ALA A 485 4.78 -27.79 7.17
N VAL A 486 4.09 -27.44 8.26
CA VAL A 486 2.72 -27.89 8.55
C VAL A 486 1.76 -26.72 8.31
N ILE A 487 0.76 -26.92 7.45
CA ILE A 487 -0.36 -25.97 7.32
C ILE A 487 -1.18 -26.08 8.61
N SER A 488 -1.03 -25.09 9.47
CA SER A 488 -1.72 -25.05 10.76
C SER A 488 -3.07 -24.32 10.68
N LYS A 489 -3.29 -23.51 9.64
CA LYS A 489 -4.57 -22.85 9.30
C LYS A 489 -4.63 -22.65 7.79
N GLN A 490 -5.76 -22.99 7.19
CA GLN A 490 -6.13 -22.66 5.82
C GLN A 490 -7.60 -22.26 5.81
N LYS A 491 -7.89 -21.03 5.36
CA LYS A 491 -9.26 -20.52 5.30
C LYS A 491 -10.12 -21.29 4.29
N ASP A 492 -9.52 -21.58 3.14
CA ASP A 492 -10.20 -22.15 1.97
C ASP A 492 -9.46 -23.42 1.50
N GLY A 493 -9.34 -24.41 2.39
CA GLY A 493 -8.66 -25.68 2.15
C GLY A 493 -8.56 -26.52 3.41
N GLU A 494 -7.72 -27.57 3.38
CA GLU A 494 -7.55 -28.49 4.50
C GLU A 494 -6.37 -28.08 5.40
N ASP A 495 -6.60 -28.11 6.71
CA ASP A 495 -5.54 -28.01 7.72
C ASP A 495 -4.78 -29.33 7.82
N GLY A 496 -3.51 -29.25 8.23
CA GLY A 496 -2.70 -30.42 8.59
C GLY A 496 -1.87 -31.02 7.46
N THR A 497 -1.93 -30.47 6.24
CA THR A 497 -0.98 -30.84 5.17
C THR A 497 0.45 -30.56 5.62
N GLU A 498 1.35 -31.50 5.36
CA GLU A 498 2.74 -31.47 5.81
C GLU A 498 3.69 -31.63 4.62
N TYR A 499 4.64 -30.70 4.46
CA TYR A 499 5.72 -30.77 3.47
C TYR A 499 7.05 -31.02 4.18
N ARG A 500 7.81 -32.01 3.73
CA ARG A 500 9.07 -32.43 4.36
C ARG A 500 10.27 -32.01 3.53
N PHE A 501 11.26 -31.42 4.18
CA PHE A 501 12.45 -30.92 3.50
C PHE A 501 13.69 -30.95 4.36
N THR A 502 14.85 -30.90 3.72
CA THR A 502 16.15 -30.73 4.34
C THR A 502 16.80 -29.43 3.88
N LEU A 503 17.75 -28.94 4.67
CA LEU A 503 18.60 -27.80 4.32
C LEU A 503 19.95 -28.34 3.85
N ALA A 504 20.08 -28.57 2.55
CA ALA A 504 21.32 -29.08 1.96
C ALA A 504 22.35 -27.95 1.86
N GLN A 505 23.53 -28.16 2.44
CA GLN A 505 24.64 -27.20 2.37
C GLN A 505 25.16 -27.10 0.93
N SER A 506 25.48 -25.88 0.51
CA SER A 506 25.98 -25.53 -0.82
C SER A 506 27.09 -24.48 -0.68
N THR A 507 28.24 -24.75 -1.28
CA THR A 507 29.36 -23.81 -1.36
C THR A 507 29.04 -22.73 -2.40
N VAL A 508 29.06 -21.47 -1.96
CA VAL A 508 28.72 -20.31 -2.79
C VAL A 508 29.94 -19.54 -3.27
N GLY A 509 31.11 -19.78 -2.71
CA GLY A 509 32.38 -19.17 -3.10
C GLY A 509 33.46 -19.40 -2.05
N SER A 510 34.54 -18.62 -2.14
CA SER A 510 35.60 -18.56 -1.13
C SER A 510 35.76 -17.12 -0.63
N ASP A 511 36.17 -16.95 0.62
CA ASP A 511 36.50 -15.63 1.18
C ASP A 511 37.95 -15.21 0.85
N GLU A 512 38.39 -14.11 1.46
CA GLU A 512 39.72 -13.52 1.24
C GLU A 512 40.87 -14.44 1.71
N ASP A 513 40.59 -15.33 2.66
CA ASP A 513 41.55 -16.28 3.23
C ASP A 513 41.55 -17.63 2.49
N GLY A 514 40.62 -17.81 1.53
CA GLY A 514 40.46 -19.03 0.74
C GLY A 514 39.50 -20.05 1.35
N ASP A 515 38.86 -19.73 2.48
CA ASP A 515 37.91 -20.62 3.14
C ASP A 515 36.56 -20.64 2.40
N GLU A 516 35.89 -21.79 2.40
CA GLU A 516 34.61 -21.95 1.70
C GLU A 516 33.49 -21.15 2.38
N ILE A 517 32.90 -20.22 1.63
CA ILE A 517 31.64 -19.58 2.01
C ILE A 517 30.50 -20.53 1.64
N THR A 518 29.72 -20.95 2.62
CA THR A 518 28.60 -21.88 2.43
C THR A 518 27.25 -21.28 2.82
N SER A 519 26.18 -21.80 2.22
CA SER A 519 24.79 -21.54 2.61
C SER A 519 23.97 -22.82 2.44
N CYS A 520 22.66 -22.78 2.71
CA CYS A 520 21.78 -23.93 2.52
C CYS A 520 20.68 -23.68 1.48
N VAL A 521 20.21 -24.75 0.85
CA VAL A 521 19.06 -24.75 -0.07
C VAL A 521 18.05 -25.79 0.39
N VAL A 522 16.76 -25.51 0.18
CA VAL A 522 15.67 -26.44 0.49
C VAL A 522 15.70 -27.58 -0.52
N GLU A 523 15.77 -28.81 -0.03
CA GLU A 523 15.58 -30.02 -0.83
C GLU A 523 14.33 -30.75 -0.33
N ALA A 524 13.35 -30.90 -1.23
CA ALA A 524 12.15 -31.65 -0.94
C ALA A 524 12.50 -33.13 -0.72
N ILE A 525 12.07 -33.68 0.39
CA ILE A 525 12.15 -35.13 0.60
C ILE A 525 10.91 -35.71 -0.06
N GLY A 526 11.15 -36.48 -1.12
CA GLY A 526 10.14 -37.01 -2.03
C GLY A 526 8.81 -37.24 -1.36
N ALA A 527 7.78 -36.58 -1.89
CA ALA A 527 6.42 -36.76 -1.44
C ALA A 527 6.12 -38.25 -1.50
N SER A 528 6.04 -38.88 -0.33
CA SER A 528 5.08 -39.95 -0.21
C SER A 528 3.73 -39.28 -0.47
N ALA A 529 3.23 -39.41 -1.69
CA ALA A 529 1.81 -39.64 -1.89
C ALA A 529 1.44 -40.91 -1.10
N GLY A 530 1.42 -40.82 0.23
CA GLY A 530 0.24 -41.34 0.91
C GLY A 530 -0.80 -40.25 0.64
N ALA A 531 -1.88 -40.50 -0.11
CA ALA A 531 -2.93 -41.36 0.43
C ALA A 531 -2.73 -41.41 1.94
N GLY A 532 -2.98 -40.29 2.61
CA GLY A 532 -3.09 -40.27 4.04
C GLY A 532 -4.15 -41.30 4.35
N SER A 533 -3.74 -42.53 4.64
CA SER A 533 -4.50 -43.32 5.58
C SER A 533 -4.50 -42.39 6.78
N GLN A 534 -5.62 -41.71 6.99
CA GLN A 534 -5.94 -41.12 8.27
C GLN A 534 -5.43 -42.14 9.28
N LYS A 535 -4.41 -41.80 10.08
CA LYS A 535 -4.19 -42.62 11.27
C LYS A 535 -5.47 -42.38 12.06
N LYS A 536 -6.40 -43.34 11.92
CA LYS A 536 -7.69 -43.35 12.62
C LYS A 536 -7.39 -42.91 14.04
N PRO A 537 -8.09 -41.89 14.56
CA PRO A 537 -7.84 -41.44 15.92
C PRO A 537 -7.91 -42.67 16.83
N LYS A 538 -6.82 -42.94 17.55
CA LYS A 538 -6.66 -44.21 18.26
C LYS A 538 -7.72 -44.27 19.36
N LEU A 539 -8.76 -45.06 19.12
CA LEU A 539 -9.81 -45.31 20.10
C LEU A 539 -9.19 -46.07 21.27
N SER A 540 -9.53 -45.68 22.50
CA SER A 540 -9.23 -46.51 23.66
C SER A 540 -10.05 -47.79 23.60
N ASP A 541 -9.66 -48.84 24.34
CA ASP A 541 -10.38 -50.12 24.36
C ASP A 541 -11.88 -49.94 24.67
N ARG A 542 -12.21 -48.98 25.55
CA ARG A 542 -13.60 -48.66 25.92
C ARG A 542 -14.38 -47.99 24.78
N GLU A 543 -13.73 -47.12 24.02
CA GLU A 543 -14.34 -46.43 22.86
C GLU A 543 -14.52 -47.40 21.69
N GLU A 544 -13.57 -48.31 21.48
CA GLU A 544 -13.69 -49.37 20.46
C GLU A 544 -14.79 -50.37 20.84
N ILE A 545 -14.92 -50.72 22.13
CA ILE A 545 -16.07 -51.50 22.63
C ILE A 545 -17.38 -50.78 22.32
N ALA A 546 -17.47 -49.48 22.57
CA ALA A 546 -18.68 -48.70 22.30
C ALA A 546 -19.00 -48.64 20.81
N ARG A 547 -18.01 -48.42 19.95
CA ARG A 547 -18.16 -48.44 18.50
C ARG A 547 -18.66 -49.80 17.99
N ARG A 548 -18.12 -50.91 18.52
CA ARG A 548 -18.56 -52.27 18.16
C ARG A 548 -19.99 -52.56 18.61
N CYS A 549 -20.37 -52.16 19.84
CA CYS A 549 -21.75 -52.33 20.29
C CYS A 549 -22.75 -51.61 19.38
N LEU A 550 -22.40 -50.42 18.89
CA LEU A 550 -23.22 -49.70 17.91
C LEU A 550 -23.29 -50.44 16.57
N ALA A 551 -22.16 -50.94 16.06
CA ALA A 551 -22.12 -51.72 14.82
C ALA A 551 -22.99 -52.98 14.90
N ASP A 552 -22.93 -53.71 16.01
CA ASP A 552 -23.73 -54.92 16.24
C ASP A 552 -25.23 -54.60 16.32
N LEU A 553 -25.61 -53.53 17.02
CA LEU A 553 -27.00 -53.06 17.10
C LEU A 553 -27.54 -52.64 15.74
N LEU A 554 -26.72 -51.94 14.94
CA LEU A 554 -27.08 -51.54 13.58
C LEU A 554 -27.14 -52.72 12.61
N ALA A 555 -26.51 -53.86 12.90
CA ALA A 555 -26.58 -55.06 12.07
C ALA A 555 -27.86 -55.88 12.33
N GLY A 556 -28.44 -55.80 13.53
CA GLY A 556 -29.64 -56.54 13.92
C GLY A 556 -30.96 -56.01 13.34
N ASP A 557 -32.07 -56.68 13.70
CA ASP A 557 -33.41 -56.42 13.17
C ASP A 557 -34.15 -55.25 13.85
N ALA A 558 -33.63 -54.76 14.99
CA ALA A 558 -34.23 -53.67 15.79
C ALA A 558 -33.76 -52.27 15.33
N VAL A 559 -33.76 -52.02 14.02
CA VAL A 559 -33.29 -50.75 13.43
C VAL A 559 -34.47 -49.86 13.06
N THR A 560 -34.40 -48.58 13.42
CA THR A 560 -35.41 -47.61 13.00
C THR A 560 -35.01 -47.05 11.63
N PRO A 561 -35.82 -47.22 10.57
CA PRO A 561 -35.58 -46.53 9.30
C PRO A 561 -35.79 -45.03 9.50
N VAL A 562 -34.80 -44.22 9.14
CA VAL A 562 -34.87 -42.77 9.37
C VAL A 562 -35.03 -42.03 8.05
N THR A 563 -36.13 -41.30 7.90
CA THR A 563 -36.34 -40.34 6.81
C THR A 563 -36.24 -38.94 7.40
N GLY A 564 -35.31 -38.11 6.89
CA GLY A 564 -35.23 -36.68 7.23
C GLY A 564 -34.23 -36.30 8.33
N VAL A 565 -33.18 -37.09 8.57
CA VAL A 565 -31.99 -36.66 9.34
C VAL A 565 -31.14 -35.75 8.45
N ALA A 566 -30.45 -34.76 9.04
CA ALA A 566 -29.65 -33.75 8.34
C ALA A 566 -28.57 -34.32 7.38
N ALA A 567 -28.21 -35.60 7.50
CA ALA A 567 -27.33 -36.30 6.58
C ALA A 567 -28.14 -37.16 5.60
N ALA A 568 -28.21 -36.73 4.33
CA ALA A 568 -29.02 -37.36 3.27
C ALA A 568 -28.66 -38.82 2.91
N SER A 569 -27.64 -39.42 3.55
CA SER A 569 -27.10 -40.76 3.26
C SER A 569 -27.29 -41.80 4.38
N VAL A 570 -27.97 -41.46 5.48
CA VAL A 570 -28.15 -42.37 6.63
C VAL A 570 -29.43 -43.19 6.48
N THR A 571 -29.29 -44.52 6.32
CA THR A 571 -30.43 -45.44 6.12
C THR A 571 -30.79 -46.27 7.35
N ARG A 572 -29.90 -46.36 8.35
CA ARG A 572 -30.08 -47.18 9.56
C ARG A 572 -29.58 -46.43 10.80
N ALA A 573 -30.40 -46.31 11.84
CA ALA A 573 -30.02 -45.78 13.14
C ALA A 573 -30.69 -46.56 14.28
N VAL A 574 -30.13 -46.44 15.49
CA VAL A 574 -30.70 -46.97 16.75
C VAL A 574 -30.80 -45.84 17.78
N THR A 575 -31.52 -46.02 18.89
CA THR A 575 -31.58 -44.98 19.90
C THR A 575 -30.29 -44.91 20.73
N VAL A 576 -29.95 -43.71 21.21
CA VAL A 576 -28.80 -43.51 22.10
C VAL A 576 -28.94 -44.34 23.38
N GLU A 577 -30.17 -44.59 23.85
CA GLU A 577 -30.46 -45.42 25.02
C GLU A 577 -30.13 -46.90 24.78
N GLN A 578 -30.57 -47.47 23.65
CA GLN A 578 -30.21 -48.83 23.25
C GLN A 578 -28.70 -49.01 23.16
N TRP A 579 -28.01 -48.03 22.57
CA TRP A 579 -26.56 -48.04 22.47
C TRP A 579 -25.89 -47.95 23.85
N ARG A 580 -26.35 -47.03 24.71
CA ARG A 580 -25.84 -46.88 26.09
C ARG A 580 -25.97 -48.17 26.88
N ASP A 581 -27.12 -48.83 26.83
CA ASP A 581 -27.40 -50.01 27.63
C ASP A 581 -26.58 -51.21 27.14
N ALA A 582 -26.38 -51.35 25.82
CA ALA A 582 -25.47 -52.35 25.25
C ALA A 582 -24.02 -52.13 25.71
N VAL A 583 -23.53 -50.89 25.71
CA VAL A 583 -22.19 -50.54 26.18
C VAL A 583 -22.04 -50.78 27.68
N ARG A 584 -23.08 -50.47 28.47
CA ARG A 584 -23.09 -50.75 29.90
C ARG A 584 -22.89 -52.23 30.20
N ASN A 585 -23.68 -53.07 29.53
CA ASN A 585 -23.60 -54.52 29.69
C ASN A 585 -22.23 -55.06 29.27
N ARG A 586 -21.64 -54.52 28.20
CA ARG A 586 -20.33 -54.95 27.69
C ARG A 586 -19.15 -54.53 28.58
N LEU A 587 -19.22 -53.36 29.20
CA LEU A 587 -18.17 -52.84 30.08
C LEU A 587 -18.26 -53.40 31.52
N ALA A 588 -19.36 -54.07 31.88
CA ALA A 588 -19.59 -54.65 33.20
C ALA A 588 -19.38 -53.67 34.38
N ILE A 589 -19.73 -52.39 34.18
CA ILE A 589 -19.63 -51.36 35.24
C ILE A 589 -20.91 -51.39 36.07
N GLU A 590 -20.83 -51.97 37.26
CA GLU A 590 -21.98 -52.11 38.18
C GLU A 590 -22.44 -50.76 38.77
N ASN A 591 -21.50 -49.86 39.06
CA ASN A 591 -21.81 -48.57 39.68
C ASN A 591 -22.40 -47.56 38.68
N ASP A 592 -23.64 -47.12 38.95
CA ASP A 592 -24.44 -46.21 38.14
C ASP A 592 -23.78 -44.83 37.91
N SER A 593 -23.19 -44.23 38.95
CA SER A 593 -22.61 -42.88 38.85
C SER A 593 -21.28 -42.90 38.07
N THR A 594 -20.46 -43.94 38.28
CA THR A 594 -19.23 -44.18 37.53
C THR A 594 -19.51 -44.45 36.05
N PHE A 595 -20.56 -45.23 35.76
CA PHE A 595 -20.96 -45.51 34.39
C PHE A 595 -21.42 -44.23 33.67
N ARG A 596 -22.23 -43.37 34.31
CA ARG A 596 -22.70 -42.11 33.70
C ARG A 596 -21.55 -41.19 33.26
N VAL A 597 -20.53 -41.01 34.11
CA VAL A 597 -19.36 -40.18 33.78
C VAL A 597 -18.53 -40.81 32.65
N THR A 598 -18.34 -42.13 32.70
CA THR A 598 -17.58 -42.87 31.68
C THR A 598 -18.30 -42.85 30.32
N TRP A 599 -19.61 -43.07 30.32
CA TRP A 599 -20.46 -43.02 29.14
C TRP A 599 -20.41 -41.67 28.45
N LYS A 600 -20.58 -40.58 29.20
CA LYS A 600 -20.53 -39.22 28.66
C LYS A 600 -19.18 -38.94 27.97
N ARG A 601 -18.06 -39.35 28.60
CA ARG A 601 -16.72 -39.21 28.00
C ARG A 601 -16.54 -40.00 26.70
N ILE A 602 -17.08 -41.22 26.63
CA ILE A 602 -17.03 -42.06 25.42
C ILE A 602 -17.86 -41.43 24.31
N GLN A 603 -19.09 -41.03 24.61
CA GLN A 603 -20.01 -40.41 23.66
C GLN A 603 -19.44 -39.09 23.10
N ASP A 604 -19.00 -38.19 23.98
CA ASP A 604 -18.41 -36.89 23.59
C ASP A 604 -17.18 -37.09 22.69
N LYS A 605 -16.33 -38.08 23.01
CA LYS A 605 -15.12 -38.35 22.22
C LYS A 605 -15.46 -38.96 20.86
N LEU A 606 -16.39 -39.91 20.78
CA LEU A 606 -16.80 -40.51 19.50
C LEU A 606 -17.51 -39.51 18.59
N LEU A 607 -18.31 -38.59 19.14
CA LEU A 607 -18.90 -37.46 18.42
C LEU A 607 -17.83 -36.49 17.92
N ARG A 608 -16.91 -36.07 18.80
CA ARG A 608 -15.81 -35.15 18.43
C ARG A 608 -14.91 -35.72 17.34
N LEU A 609 -14.69 -37.03 17.34
CA LEU A 609 -13.89 -37.72 16.33
C LEU A 609 -14.69 -38.08 15.07
N SER A 610 -15.95 -37.66 14.98
CA SER A 610 -16.87 -37.98 13.88
C SER A 610 -16.95 -39.48 13.59
N VAL A 611 -16.81 -40.33 14.61
CA VAL A 611 -16.97 -41.79 14.48
C VAL A 611 -18.45 -42.17 14.49
N VAL A 612 -19.28 -41.38 15.18
CA VAL A 612 -20.73 -41.54 15.26
C VAL A 612 -21.41 -40.20 15.01
N GLY A 613 -22.60 -40.22 14.41
CA GLY A 613 -23.51 -39.08 14.33
C GLY A 613 -24.68 -39.26 15.29
N ILE A 614 -25.12 -38.17 15.92
CA ILE A 614 -26.31 -38.17 16.80
C ILE A 614 -27.23 -37.01 16.40
N ASP A 615 -28.49 -37.32 16.15
CA ASP A 615 -29.54 -36.33 15.92
C ASP A 615 -30.86 -36.82 16.54
N ARG A 616 -31.57 -35.92 17.24
CA ARG A 616 -32.86 -36.19 17.89
C ARG A 616 -32.93 -37.51 18.70
N GLY A 617 -31.84 -37.89 19.36
CA GLY A 617 -31.76 -39.11 20.18
C GLY A 617 -31.50 -40.41 19.41
N LEU A 618 -31.31 -40.33 18.09
CA LEU A 618 -30.86 -41.43 17.24
C LEU A 618 -29.36 -41.34 17.01
N VAL A 619 -28.70 -42.49 16.91
CA VAL A 619 -27.26 -42.63 16.68
C VAL A 619 -26.97 -43.61 15.54
N TRP A 620 -25.99 -43.26 14.72
CA TRP A 620 -25.49 -44.08 13.61
C TRP A 620 -23.96 -44.00 13.51
N LEU A 621 -23.35 -44.94 12.79
CA LEU A 621 -21.94 -44.87 12.44
C LEU A 621 -21.74 -43.88 11.29
N ALA A 622 -20.84 -42.92 11.43
CA ALA A 622 -20.49 -42.03 10.34
C ALA A 622 -19.80 -42.85 9.22
N LEU A 623 -20.24 -42.67 7.97
CA LEU A 623 -19.55 -43.22 6.81
C LEU A 623 -18.24 -42.44 6.66
N HIS A 624 -17.09 -43.12 6.79
CA HIS A 624 -15.80 -42.53 6.43
C HIS A 624 -15.85 -42.13 4.95
N GLN A 625 -15.86 -40.83 4.66
CA GLN A 625 -15.52 -40.31 3.35
C GLN A 625 -13.99 -40.21 3.23
#